data_AF-A0A3D0SP96-F1
#
_entry.id   AF-A0A3D0SP96-F1
#
_cell.length_a   1.000
_cell.length_b   1.000
_cell.length_c   1.000
_cell.angle_alpha   90.00
_cell.angle_beta   90.00
_cell.angle_gamma   90.00
#
_symmetry.space_group_name_H-M   'P 1'
#
loop_
_entity.id
_entity.type
_entity.pdbx_description
1 polymer ?
#
loop_
_entity_poly.entity_id
_entity_poly.type
_entity_poly.pdbx_seq_one_letter_code
_entity_poly.pdbx_strand_id
1 'polypeptide(L)'
;GQGLVDLLIDEQLELADVLVDTNVPSLTVLPAGSTHHLSTELLASENMAKLAAEMSSRYSDRIIIFDSPPLLVTTEASVLATLAGQIAMVVEASRTHQSQVQEALALLDPNQIVGFVLNKAQRILGADYYGYGYGYQYGFNRDERDSDV
;
A
#
# COMPACT_ATOMS: atom_id res chain seq x y z
N GLY A 1 -3.55 -14.25 17.69
CA GLY A 1 -4.94 -13.87 18.01
C GLY A 1 -5.79 -14.13 16.79
N GLN A 2 -7.11 -14.15 16.95
CA GLN A 2 -8.04 -14.26 15.83
C GLN A 2 -7.86 -13.08 14.86
N GLY A 3 -8.14 -13.29 13.59
CA GLY A 3 -8.03 -12.27 12.55
C GLY A 3 -8.79 -12.61 11.29
N LEU A 4 -8.36 -12.06 10.15
CA LEU A 4 -9.04 -12.18 8.86
C LEU A 4 -9.33 -13.64 8.47
N VAL A 5 -8.34 -14.53 8.58
CA VAL A 5 -8.53 -15.94 8.21
C VAL A 5 -9.56 -16.62 9.10
N ASP A 6 -9.53 -16.37 10.42
CA ASP A 6 -10.50 -16.93 11.35
C ASP A 6 -11.92 -16.42 11.05
N LEU A 7 -12.04 -15.13 10.72
CA LEU A 7 -13.30 -14.49 10.33
C LEU A 7 -13.90 -15.08 9.03
N LEU A 8 -13.06 -15.53 8.10
CA LEU A 8 -13.51 -16.15 6.86
C LEU A 8 -13.95 -17.61 7.03
N ILE A 9 -13.55 -18.25 8.14
CA ILE A 9 -13.82 -19.67 8.42
C ILE A 9 -15.00 -19.82 9.39
N ASP A 10 -15.07 -18.98 10.43
CA ASP A 10 -16.07 -19.06 11.49
C ASP A 10 -17.21 -18.06 11.25
N GLU A 11 -18.37 -18.57 10.83
CA GLU A 11 -19.57 -17.77 10.57
C GLU A 11 -20.15 -17.10 11.82
N GLN A 12 -19.75 -17.52 13.02
CA GLN A 12 -20.21 -16.90 14.27
C GLN A 12 -19.34 -15.71 14.69
N LEU A 13 -18.15 -15.57 14.10
CA LEU A 13 -17.23 -14.50 14.43
C LEU A 13 -17.63 -13.24 13.67
N GLU A 14 -17.79 -12.12 14.37
CA GLU A 14 -18.08 -10.85 13.73
C GLU A 14 -16.80 -10.04 13.51
N LEU A 15 -16.80 -9.15 12.51
CA LEU A 15 -15.66 -8.27 12.23
C LEU A 15 -15.26 -7.45 13.48
N ALA A 16 -16.22 -7.04 14.30
CA ALA A 16 -15.96 -6.26 15.51
C ALA A 16 -15.15 -7.04 16.56
N ASP A 17 -15.22 -8.37 16.58
CA ASP A 17 -14.53 -9.22 17.55
C ASP A 17 -13.02 -9.34 17.27
N VAL A 18 -12.64 -9.16 16.00
CA VAL A 18 -11.26 -9.36 15.52
C VAL A 18 -10.52 -8.06 15.20
N LEU A 19 -11.23 -6.92 15.24
CA LEU A 19 -10.63 -5.61 15.06
C LEU A 19 -9.84 -5.19 16.30
N VAL A 20 -8.59 -4.79 16.10
CA VAL A 20 -7.68 -4.36 17.16
C VAL A 20 -7.46 -2.86 17.07
N ASP A 21 -7.88 -2.14 18.11
CA ASP A 21 -7.61 -0.71 18.22
C ASP A 21 -6.12 -0.45 18.46
N THR A 22 -5.63 0.62 17.85
CA THR A 22 -4.25 1.08 18.05
C THR A 22 -4.21 2.29 18.98
N ASN A 23 -3.01 2.73 19.34
CA ASN A 23 -2.80 4.00 20.05
C ASN A 23 -2.89 5.23 19.12
N VAL A 24 -3.20 5.03 17.83
CA VAL A 24 -3.37 6.10 16.85
C VAL A 24 -4.88 6.30 16.60
N PRO A 25 -5.42 7.52 16.76
CA PRO A 25 -6.83 7.79 16.50
C PRO A 25 -7.24 7.40 15.07
N SER A 26 -8.42 6.81 14.93
CA SER A 26 -9.00 6.37 13.66
C SER A 26 -8.19 5.32 12.89
N LEU A 27 -7.22 4.66 13.56
CA LEU A 27 -6.49 3.52 13.02
C LEU A 27 -6.81 2.26 13.82
N THR A 28 -7.40 1.30 13.12
CA THR A 28 -7.71 -0.04 13.62
C THR A 28 -7.04 -1.06 12.70
N VAL A 29 -6.58 -2.16 13.27
CA VAL A 29 -5.88 -3.22 12.54
C VAL A 29 -6.72 -4.49 12.59
N LEU A 30 -6.95 -5.10 11.42
CA LEU A 30 -7.41 -6.47 11.31
C LEU A 30 -6.18 -7.36 11.08
N PRO A 31 -5.71 -8.13 12.08
CA PRO A 31 -4.59 -9.05 11.88
C PRO A 31 -4.95 -10.16 10.89
N ALA A 32 -3.94 -10.82 10.32
CA ALA A 32 -4.17 -11.94 9.40
C ALA A 32 -4.91 -13.13 10.05
N GLY A 33 -4.72 -13.34 11.35
CA GLY A 33 -5.32 -14.45 12.10
C GLY A 33 -4.47 -15.72 12.07
N SER A 34 -5.11 -16.86 12.31
CA SER A 34 -4.44 -18.17 12.33
C SER A 34 -3.93 -18.59 10.95
N THR A 35 -2.77 -19.25 10.91
CA THR A 35 -2.27 -19.82 9.65
C THR A 35 -3.15 -20.99 9.23
N HIS A 36 -3.59 -20.98 7.97
CA HIS A 36 -4.39 -22.05 7.38
C HIS A 36 -3.76 -22.54 6.07
N HIS A 37 -3.93 -23.83 5.75
CA HIS A 37 -3.38 -24.43 4.54
C HIS A 37 -4.09 -23.97 3.25
N LEU A 38 -5.31 -23.43 3.39
CA LEU A 38 -6.14 -22.88 2.29
C LEU A 38 -6.21 -21.34 2.33
N SER A 39 -5.24 -20.65 2.92
CA SER A 39 -5.30 -19.18 3.07
C SER A 39 -5.53 -18.48 1.73
N THR A 40 -4.85 -18.90 0.66
CA THR A 40 -5.00 -18.31 -0.68
C THR A 40 -6.41 -18.48 -1.23
N GLU A 41 -7.00 -19.67 -1.09
CA GLU A 41 -8.35 -19.98 -1.53
C GLU A 41 -9.39 -19.21 -0.71
N LEU A 42 -9.16 -19.06 0.60
CA LEU A 42 -10.02 -18.24 1.46
C LEU A 42 -9.98 -16.77 1.05
N LEU A 43 -8.80 -16.23 0.72
CA LEU A 43 -8.67 -14.86 0.20
C LEU A 43 -9.33 -14.68 -1.17
N ALA A 44 -9.36 -15.74 -2.00
CA ALA A 44 -10.02 -15.74 -3.31
C ALA A 44 -11.53 -16.05 -3.24
N SER A 45 -12.06 -16.33 -2.05
CA SER A 45 -13.43 -16.76 -1.86
C SER A 45 -14.45 -15.63 -2.06
N GLU A 46 -15.70 -16.01 -2.37
CA GLU A 46 -16.82 -15.07 -2.43
C GLU A 46 -17.07 -14.39 -1.06
N ASN A 47 -16.79 -15.09 0.05
CA ASN A 47 -16.91 -14.54 1.40
C ASN A 47 -15.93 -13.38 1.61
N MET A 48 -14.68 -13.52 1.15
CA MET A 48 -13.70 -12.44 1.23
C MET A 48 -14.11 -11.23 0.36
N ALA A 49 -14.64 -11.48 -0.85
CA ALA A 49 -15.15 -10.42 -1.71
C ALA A 49 -16.32 -9.66 -1.08
N LYS A 50 -17.27 -10.38 -0.46
CA LYS A 50 -18.38 -9.78 0.30
C LYS A 50 -17.90 -8.97 1.49
N LEU A 51 -16.96 -9.51 2.26
CA LEU A 51 -16.37 -8.82 3.40
C LEU A 51 -15.69 -7.52 2.98
N ALA A 52 -14.87 -7.54 1.92
CA ALA A 52 -14.21 -6.35 1.40
C ALA A 52 -15.23 -5.28 0.93
N ALA A 53 -16.29 -5.71 0.24
CA ALA A 53 -17.38 -4.82 -0.19
C ALA A 53 -18.16 -4.22 1.00
N GLU A 54 -18.44 -5.02 2.04
CA GLU A 54 -19.09 -4.53 3.25
C GLU A 54 -18.20 -3.51 3.98
N MET A 55 -16.93 -3.85 4.21
CA MET A 55 -16.00 -2.97 4.93
C MET A 55 -15.82 -1.62 4.22
N SER A 56 -15.78 -1.61 2.89
CA SER A 56 -15.59 -0.41 2.06
C SER A 56 -16.85 0.45 1.94
N SER A 57 -18.04 -0.15 1.98
CA SER A 57 -19.31 0.58 1.85
C SER A 57 -19.87 1.10 3.17
N ARG A 58 -19.47 0.52 4.31
CA ARG A 58 -20.03 0.85 5.63
C ARG A 58 -19.77 2.29 6.07
N TYR A 59 -18.64 2.89 5.65
CA TYR A 59 -18.27 4.26 5.97
C TYR A 59 -17.60 4.93 4.77
N SER A 60 -18.15 6.05 4.31
CA SER A 60 -17.68 6.75 3.10
C SER A 60 -16.33 7.46 3.25
N ASP A 61 -15.88 7.69 4.49
CA ASP A 61 -14.61 8.32 4.84
C ASP A 61 -13.52 7.32 5.23
N ARG A 62 -13.81 6.01 5.17
CA ARG A 62 -12.87 4.95 5.52
C ARG A 62 -11.98 4.57 4.35
N ILE A 63 -10.69 4.45 4.63
CA ILE A 63 -9.70 3.87 3.71
C ILE A 63 -9.29 2.51 4.27
N ILE A 64 -9.34 1.48 3.43
CA ILE A 64 -8.87 0.14 3.77
C ILE A 64 -7.55 -0.09 3.04
N ILE A 65 -6.54 -0.50 3.79
CA ILE A 65 -5.22 -0.84 3.25
C ILE A 65 -5.04 -2.33 3.44
N PHE A 66 -4.90 -3.05 2.32
CA PHE A 66 -4.43 -4.42 2.34
C PHE A 66 -2.91 -4.43 2.30
N ASP A 67 -2.29 -4.98 3.34
CA ASP A 67 -0.87 -5.32 3.30
C ASP A 67 -0.71 -6.69 2.66
N SER A 68 0.18 -6.80 1.67
CA SER A 68 0.34 -8.02 0.88
C SER A 68 1.81 -8.45 0.81
N PRO A 69 2.07 -9.77 0.67
CA PRO A 69 3.41 -10.26 0.36
C PRO A 69 3.88 -9.76 -1.02
N PRO A 70 5.18 -9.92 -1.36
CA PRO A 70 5.70 -9.48 -2.66
C PRO A 70 5.00 -10.20 -3.83
N LEU A 71 4.52 -9.41 -4.81
CA LEU A 71 3.69 -9.88 -5.93
C LEU A 71 4.33 -10.99 -6.78
N LEU A 72 5.66 -10.99 -6.92
CA LEU A 72 6.39 -12.00 -7.70
C LEU A 72 6.66 -13.31 -6.92
N VAL A 73 6.41 -13.33 -5.61
CA VAL A 73 6.82 -14.44 -4.75
C VAL A 73 5.63 -15.34 -4.41
N THR A 74 4.45 -14.77 -4.23
CA THR A 74 3.28 -15.51 -3.74
C THR A 74 1.99 -15.14 -4.48
N THR A 75 1.02 -16.06 -4.48
CA THR A 75 -0.26 -15.89 -5.16
C THR A 75 -1.27 -15.07 -4.35
N GLU A 76 -1.12 -14.98 -3.03
CA GLU A 76 -2.00 -14.19 -2.16
C GLU A 76 -1.99 -12.71 -2.58
N ALA A 77 -0.85 -12.18 -3.01
CA ALA A 77 -0.72 -10.79 -3.41
C ALA A 77 -1.54 -10.45 -4.67
N SER A 78 -1.54 -11.33 -5.68
CA SER A 78 -2.35 -11.12 -6.89
C SER A 78 -3.83 -11.30 -6.63
N VAL A 79 -4.21 -12.22 -5.73
CA VAL A 79 -5.61 -12.38 -5.28
C VAL A 79 -6.09 -11.13 -4.56
N LEU A 80 -5.35 -10.64 -3.56
CA LEU A 80 -5.69 -9.41 -2.83
C LEU A 80 -5.76 -8.19 -3.75
N ALA A 81 -4.90 -8.13 -4.78
CA ALA A 81 -4.93 -7.06 -5.77
C ALA A 81 -6.27 -6.97 -6.53
N THR A 82 -6.97 -8.08 -6.73
CA THR A 82 -8.30 -8.09 -7.38
C THR A 82 -9.41 -7.50 -6.50
N LEU A 83 -9.20 -7.46 -5.18
CA LEU A 83 -10.13 -6.88 -4.21
C LEU A 83 -9.89 -5.37 -4.01
N ALA A 84 -8.69 -4.89 -4.37
CA ALA A 84 -8.30 -3.50 -4.19
C ALA A 84 -8.85 -2.62 -5.33
N GLY A 85 -9.30 -1.40 -5.02
CA GLY A 85 -9.67 -0.42 -6.06
C GLY A 85 -8.47 0.30 -6.68
N GLN A 86 -7.36 0.39 -5.94
CA GLN A 86 -6.11 1.00 -6.38
C GLN A 86 -4.94 0.25 -5.75
N ILE A 87 -3.80 0.22 -6.44
CA ILE A 87 -2.59 -0.46 -5.97
C ILE A 87 -1.47 0.56 -5.80
N ALA A 88 -0.81 0.53 -4.64
CA ALA A 88 0.46 1.21 -4.41
C ALA A 88 1.60 0.19 -4.52
N MET A 89 2.29 0.17 -5.65
CA MET A 89 3.44 -0.71 -5.87
C MET A 89 4.69 -0.11 -5.23
N VAL A 90 5.20 -0.77 -4.20
CA VAL A 90 6.43 -0.36 -3.51
C VAL A 90 7.65 -0.95 -4.21
N VAL A 91 8.56 -0.08 -4.66
CA VAL A 91 9.79 -0.45 -5.37
C VAL A 91 10.99 -0.04 -4.51
N GLU A 92 11.89 -0.97 -4.20
CA GLU A 92 13.10 -0.66 -3.42
C GLU A 92 14.17 -0.03 -4.32
N ALA A 93 14.55 1.22 -4.01
CA ALA A 93 15.53 1.97 -4.76
C ALA A 93 16.87 1.23 -4.84
N SER A 94 17.49 1.26 -6.03
CA SER A 94 18.79 0.65 -6.31
C SER A 94 18.88 -0.87 -6.08
N ARG A 95 17.76 -1.55 -5.79
CA ARG A 95 17.71 -3.00 -5.54
C ARG A 95 16.73 -3.73 -6.44
N THR A 96 15.52 -3.19 -6.62
CA THR A 96 14.53 -3.81 -7.51
C THR A 96 14.84 -3.44 -8.96
N HIS A 97 15.07 -4.44 -9.81
CA HIS A 97 15.33 -4.20 -11.23
C HIS A 97 14.05 -3.81 -11.97
N GLN A 98 14.17 -2.95 -12.99
CA GLN A 98 13.03 -2.54 -13.82
C GLN A 98 12.30 -3.71 -14.47
N SER A 99 13.02 -4.78 -14.86
CA SER A 99 12.42 -6.00 -15.39
C SER A 99 11.49 -6.69 -14.40
N GLN A 100 11.84 -6.70 -13.11
CA GLN A 100 10.99 -7.27 -12.05
C GLN A 100 9.72 -6.44 -11.86
N VAL A 101 9.82 -5.12 -11.98
CA VAL A 101 8.65 -4.23 -11.93
C VAL A 101 7.71 -4.51 -13.11
N GLN A 102 8.26 -4.68 -14.32
CA GLN A 102 7.48 -5.01 -15.52
C GLN A 102 6.81 -6.38 -15.40
N GLU A 103 7.52 -7.39 -14.91
CA GLU A 103 6.97 -8.73 -14.65
C GLU A 103 5.82 -8.66 -13.62
N ALA A 104 6.00 -7.89 -12.55
CA ALA A 104 4.98 -7.71 -11.51
C ALA A 104 3.72 -7.04 -12.08
N LEU A 105 3.88 -6.01 -12.91
CA LEU A 105 2.75 -5.35 -13.59
C LEU A 105 2.00 -6.30 -14.53
N ALA A 106 2.70 -7.26 -15.15
CA ALA A 106 2.08 -8.22 -16.05
C ALA A 106 1.15 -9.22 -15.33
N LEU A 107 1.25 -9.34 -14.00
CA LEU A 107 0.38 -10.17 -13.17
C LEU A 107 -0.91 -9.47 -12.75
N LEU A 108 -1.01 -8.15 -12.95
CA LEU A 108 -2.16 -7.34 -12.57
C LEU A 108 -3.10 -7.13 -13.75
N ASP A 109 -4.38 -6.82 -13.45
CA ASP A 109 -5.32 -6.38 -14.48
C ASP A 109 -4.81 -5.08 -15.13
N PRO A 110 -4.72 -4.98 -16.46
CA PRO A 110 -4.26 -3.78 -17.15
C PRO A 110 -5.12 -2.54 -16.90
N ASN A 111 -6.37 -2.70 -16.43
CA ASN A 111 -7.26 -1.60 -16.07
C ASN A 111 -7.08 -1.13 -14.62
N GLN A 112 -6.26 -1.83 -13.83
CA GLN A 112 -6.02 -1.48 -12.44
C GLN A 112 -5.23 -0.17 -12.34
N ILE A 113 -5.66 0.72 -11.45
CA ILE A 113 -4.92 1.96 -11.18
C ILE A 113 -3.73 1.62 -10.28
N VAL A 114 -2.53 1.70 -10.83
CA VAL A 114 -1.27 1.42 -10.11
C VAL A 114 -0.45 2.70 -9.95
N GLY A 115 -0.23 3.11 -8.70
CA GLY A 115 0.76 4.12 -8.32
C GLY A 115 2.06 3.48 -7.84
N PHE A 116 3.17 4.20 -7.92
CA PHE A 116 4.49 3.71 -7.48
C PHE A 116 5.00 4.46 -6.27
N VAL A 117 5.60 3.73 -5.34
CA VAL A 117 6.33 4.28 -4.19
C VAL A 117 7.76 3.81 -4.27
N LEU A 118 8.69 4.71 -4.60
CA LEU A 118 10.11 4.42 -4.53
C LEU A 118 10.60 4.52 -3.09
N ASN A 119 10.85 3.38 -2.45
CA ASN A 119 11.25 3.30 -1.06
C ASN A 119 12.78 3.15 -0.91
N LYS A 120 13.32 3.55 0.24
CA LYS A 120 14.77 3.55 0.55
C LYS A 120 15.65 4.33 -0.43
N ALA A 121 15.07 5.28 -1.15
CA ALA A 121 15.85 6.19 -1.99
C ALA A 121 16.81 6.99 -1.10
N GLN A 122 18.11 6.83 -1.33
CA GLN A 122 19.11 7.64 -0.66
C GLN A 122 19.10 9.03 -1.29
N ARG A 123 19.03 10.07 -0.45
CA ARG A 123 19.27 11.44 -0.90
C ARG A 123 20.71 11.52 -1.40
N ILE A 124 20.87 11.82 -2.69
CA ILE A 124 22.18 12.18 -3.23
C ILE A 124 22.51 13.56 -2.66
N LEU A 125 23.30 13.60 -1.58
CA LEU A 125 23.93 14.82 -1.10
C LEU A 125 24.84 15.33 -2.24
N GLY A 126 24.44 16.43 -2.89
CA GLY A 126 25.14 17.01 -4.06
C GLY A 126 24.29 17.15 -5.33
N ALA A 127 23.04 16.66 -5.34
CA ALA A 127 22.12 16.83 -6.47
C ALA A 127 21.59 18.27 -6.65
N ASP A 128 21.95 19.21 -5.75
CA ASP A 128 21.71 20.65 -5.95
C ASP A 128 22.70 21.29 -6.96
N TYR A 129 23.73 20.57 -7.42
CA TYR A 129 24.78 21.15 -8.28
C TYR A 129 24.74 20.75 -9.77
N TYR A 130 23.89 19.80 -10.18
CA TYR A 130 23.77 19.40 -11.58
C TYR A 130 22.32 19.01 -11.95
N GLY A 131 21.39 19.96 -11.82
CA GLY A 131 20.03 19.85 -12.35
C GLY A 131 19.94 20.35 -13.78
N TYR A 132 20.06 19.46 -14.76
CA TYR A 132 19.60 19.75 -16.13
C TYR A 132 18.08 19.57 -16.19
N GLY A 133 17.36 20.66 -16.50
CA GLY A 133 16.07 20.60 -17.20
C GLY A 133 14.88 21.27 -16.49
N TYR A 134 14.60 22.51 -16.90
CA TYR A 134 13.33 23.26 -16.75
C TYR A 134 13.04 23.92 -15.38
N GLY A 135 13.77 24.99 -15.09
CA GLY A 135 13.41 25.96 -14.05
C GLY A 135 12.58 27.13 -14.60
N TYR A 136 11.33 27.26 -14.15
CA TYR A 136 10.65 28.55 -14.09
C TYR A 136 10.95 29.17 -12.72
N GLN A 137 11.78 30.21 -12.73
CA GLN A 137 12.33 30.85 -11.55
C GLN A 137 11.44 32.02 -11.12
N TYR A 138 10.68 31.87 -10.02
CA TYR A 138 10.15 33.01 -9.26
C TYR A 138 11.24 33.47 -8.29
N GLY A 139 11.81 34.64 -8.58
CA GLY A 139 12.78 35.30 -7.70
C GLY A 139 12.09 36.03 -6.56
N PHE A 140 12.37 35.61 -5.32
CA PHE A 140 12.23 36.47 -4.15
C PHE A 140 13.59 37.15 -3.91
N ASN A 141 13.68 38.42 -4.29
CA ASN A 141 14.74 39.30 -3.79
C ASN A 141 14.52 39.51 -2.30
N ARG A 142 15.51 39.18 -1.50
CA ARG A 142 15.64 39.68 -0.13
C ARG A 142 16.81 40.65 -0.13
N ASP A 143 16.48 41.93 -0.30
CA ASP A 143 17.32 43.02 0.17
C ASP A 143 17.38 42.90 1.70
N GLU A 144 18.57 42.81 2.27
CA GLU A 144 18.84 43.31 3.61
C GLU A 144 20.21 43.98 3.61
N ARG A 145 20.15 45.29 3.87
CA ARG A 145 21.27 46.22 4.04
C ARG A 145 21.92 46.05 5.41
N ASP A 146 23.16 46.51 5.43
CA ASP A 146 23.98 47.01 6.56
C ASP A 146 24.61 46.01 7.54
N SER A 147 25.95 45.99 7.56
CA SER A 147 26.72 46.76 8.57
C SER A 147 28.24 46.69 8.32
N ASP A 148 28.85 47.88 8.32
CA ASP A 148 30.20 48.28 8.79
C ASP A 148 31.46 47.56 8.24
N VAL A 149 32.31 48.28 7.48
CA VAL A 149 33.48 49.10 7.94
C VAL A 149 33.82 50.17 6.89
#